data_AF-A0A4U8S3M8-F1
#
_entry.id   AF-A0A4U8S3M8-F1
#
_cell.length_a   1.000
_cell.length_b   1.000
_cell.length_c   1.000
_cell.angle_alpha   90.00
_cell.angle_beta   90.00
_cell.angle_gamma   90.00
#
_symmetry.space_group_name_H-M   'P 1'
#
loop_
_entity.id
_entity.type
_entity.pdbx_description
1 polymer ?
#
loop_
_entity_poly.entity_id
_entity_poly.type
_entity_poly.pdbx_seq_one_letter_code
_entity_poly.pdbx_strand_id
1 'polypeptide(L)'
;MQCYVIDAFSDKIFGGNPAAVCVCERWLDDALLQKIASEHNLSETAFCVPQPKNATYQLRWFTPAGEIDLCGHATLATGFIVMNFIDSAAQQVAFETKSGILQVRKMGDKYEIDLPSFALNPLALTKERIEQIYAAIGFAPIEAYLGRDLVCVLENEQQVRDCTPDMSKVLELEGVLCHITARGDSIKSESTQGLLNFDCVSRSFAPKHGVSEDPVCGSGHCHLVPLWSKKLGKAQILAYQASKRGGVLECRDNGARVSLAGNAVLYSTNTIALENA
;
A
#
# COMPACT_ATOMS: atom_id res chain seq x y z
N MET A 1 -20.48 -4.69 -15.80
CA MET A 1 -19.25 -3.86 -15.71
C MET A 1 -18.04 -4.75 -15.50
N GLN A 2 -16.93 -4.51 -16.22
CA GLN A 2 -15.73 -5.35 -16.06
C GLN A 2 -15.00 -5.02 -14.76
N CYS A 3 -14.62 -6.07 -14.04
CA CYS A 3 -13.87 -6.00 -12.80
C CYS A 3 -12.73 -7.01 -12.82
N TYR A 4 -11.58 -6.60 -12.32
CA TYR A 4 -10.40 -7.43 -12.19
C TYR A 4 -9.98 -7.47 -10.73
N VAL A 5 -9.45 -8.59 -10.26
CA VAL A 5 -8.79 -8.66 -8.96
C VAL A 5 -7.30 -8.91 -9.19
N ILE A 6 -6.47 -8.03 -8.63
CA ILE A 6 -5.03 -8.01 -8.84
C ILE A 6 -4.35 -8.07 -7.48
N ASP A 7 -3.37 -8.96 -7.35
CA ASP A 7 -2.45 -8.99 -6.23
C ASP A 7 -1.24 -8.10 -6.56
N ALA A 8 -1.23 -6.87 -6.03
CA ALA A 8 -0.16 -5.90 -6.23
C ALA A 8 1.00 -6.13 -5.25
N PHE A 9 2.22 -5.83 -5.66
CA PHE A 9 3.47 -6.09 -4.91
C PHE A 9 3.71 -7.60 -4.64
N SER A 10 3.31 -8.44 -5.59
CA SER A 10 3.54 -9.89 -5.55
C SER A 10 3.92 -10.46 -6.91
N ASP A 11 4.69 -11.54 -6.92
CA ASP A 11 5.04 -12.35 -8.09
C ASP A 11 4.13 -13.59 -8.25
N LYS A 12 3.29 -13.88 -7.25
CA LYS A 12 2.33 -14.98 -7.24
C LYS A 12 0.97 -14.52 -6.73
N ILE A 13 -0.08 -15.23 -7.14
CA ILE A 13 -1.39 -15.06 -6.53
C ILE A 13 -1.33 -15.39 -5.03
N PHE A 14 -2.25 -14.81 -4.25
CA PHE A 14 -2.35 -14.94 -2.79
C PHE A 14 -1.25 -14.23 -1.98
N GLY A 15 -0.30 -13.56 -2.63
CA GLY A 15 0.66 -12.65 -1.99
C GLY A 15 0.28 -11.18 -2.20
N GLY A 16 1.08 -10.26 -1.66
CA GLY A 16 0.90 -8.83 -1.88
C GLY A 16 -0.42 -8.29 -1.33
N ASN A 17 -0.91 -7.22 -1.95
CA ASN A 17 -2.15 -6.55 -1.57
C ASN A 17 -3.21 -6.66 -2.67
N PRO A 18 -4.33 -7.36 -2.43
CA PRO A 18 -5.38 -7.51 -3.41
C PRO A 18 -6.18 -6.20 -3.56
N ALA A 19 -6.38 -5.78 -4.80
CA ALA A 19 -7.32 -4.72 -5.14
C ALA A 19 -8.29 -5.18 -6.22
N ALA A 20 -9.56 -4.82 -6.08
CA ALA A 20 -10.50 -4.88 -7.19
C ALA A 20 -10.33 -3.63 -8.06
N VAL A 21 -10.33 -3.78 -9.38
CA VAL A 21 -10.24 -2.69 -10.35
C VAL A 21 -11.45 -2.77 -11.28
N CYS A 22 -12.34 -1.80 -11.17
CA CYS A 22 -13.53 -1.64 -11.98
C CYS A 22 -13.28 -0.62 -13.09
N VAL A 23 -13.34 -1.07 -14.34
CA VAL A 23 -13.20 -0.21 -15.52
C VAL A 23 -14.59 0.27 -15.93
N CYS A 24 -14.84 1.56 -15.74
CA CYS A 24 -16.14 2.19 -15.90
C CYS A 24 -16.18 3.02 -17.19
N GLU A 25 -17.28 3.01 -17.93
CA GLU A 25 -17.46 3.87 -19.11
C GLU A 25 -17.71 5.33 -18.72
N ARG A 26 -18.36 5.52 -17.57
CA ARG A 26 -18.69 6.81 -16.94
C ARG A 26 -18.70 6.62 -15.42
N TRP A 27 -18.73 7.72 -14.67
CA TRP A 27 -18.92 7.63 -13.22
C TRP A 27 -20.29 7.06 -12.88
N LEU A 28 -20.29 6.11 -11.95
CA LEU A 28 -21.48 5.63 -11.26
C LEU A 28 -21.76 6.53 -10.04
N ASP A 29 -22.97 6.42 -9.49
CA ASP A 29 -23.33 7.10 -8.24
C ASP A 29 -22.41 6.67 -7.09
N ASP A 30 -22.01 7.63 -6.25
CA ASP A 30 -21.12 7.39 -5.11
C ASP A 30 -21.63 6.29 -4.17
N ALA A 31 -22.95 6.24 -3.95
CA ALA A 31 -23.58 5.20 -3.15
C ALA A 31 -23.43 3.80 -3.78
N LEU A 32 -23.42 3.70 -5.11
CA LEU A 32 -23.21 2.44 -5.81
C LEU A 32 -21.73 2.04 -5.78
N LEU A 33 -20.81 2.99 -5.97
CA LEU A 33 -19.36 2.75 -5.83
C LEU A 33 -19.04 2.19 -4.43
N GLN A 34 -19.60 2.80 -3.38
CA GLN A 34 -19.42 2.34 -2.01
C GLN A 34 -20.01 0.94 -1.77
N LYS A 35 -21.20 0.64 -2.32
CA LYS A 35 -21.82 -0.69 -2.22
C LYS A 35 -20.95 -1.76 -2.89
N ILE A 36 -20.43 -1.49 -4.09
CA ILE A 36 -19.54 -2.42 -4.79
C ILE A 36 -18.27 -2.66 -3.96
N ALA A 37 -17.65 -1.60 -3.44
CA ALA A 37 -16.45 -1.72 -2.61
C ALA A 37 -16.69 -2.54 -1.33
N SER A 38 -17.83 -2.31 -0.66
CA SER A 38 -18.25 -3.08 0.50
C SER A 38 -18.54 -4.54 0.17
N GLU A 39 -19.15 -4.83 -0.99
CA GLU A 39 -19.45 -6.20 -1.43
C GLU A 39 -18.17 -7.01 -1.73
N HIS A 40 -17.17 -6.38 -2.35
CA HIS A 40 -15.88 -7.02 -2.59
C HIS A 40 -15.13 -7.35 -1.29
N ASN A 41 -15.29 -6.51 -0.26
CA ASN A 41 -14.64 -6.67 1.05
C ASN A 41 -13.12 -6.93 0.95
N LEU A 42 -12.46 -6.26 0.00
CA LEU A 42 -11.01 -6.19 -0.13
C LEU A 42 -10.49 -4.92 0.57
N SER A 43 -9.17 -4.75 0.65
CA SER A 43 -8.55 -3.52 1.17
C SER A 43 -9.15 -2.30 0.46
N GLU A 44 -9.11 -2.32 -0.89
CA GLU A 44 -9.70 -1.27 -1.72
C GLU A 44 -10.29 -1.83 -3.02
N THR A 45 -11.34 -1.15 -3.47
CA THR A 45 -11.80 -1.19 -4.87
C THR A 45 -11.45 0.12 -5.55
N ALA A 46 -10.67 0.04 -6.62
CA ALA A 46 -10.39 1.12 -7.56
C ALA A 46 -11.46 1.18 -8.65
N PHE A 47 -11.91 2.39 -8.96
CA PHE A 47 -12.78 2.66 -10.10
C PHE A 47 -12.07 3.62 -11.03
N CYS A 48 -11.91 3.24 -12.30
CA CYS A 48 -11.27 4.08 -13.29
C CYS A 48 -12.21 4.38 -14.47
N VAL A 49 -12.17 5.63 -14.94
CA VAL A 49 -12.93 6.11 -16.10
C VAL A 49 -11.94 6.69 -17.12
N PRO A 50 -11.88 6.17 -18.36
CA PRO A 50 -10.98 6.68 -19.38
C PRO A 50 -11.36 8.12 -19.78
N GLN A 51 -10.35 8.95 -20.05
CA GLN A 51 -10.51 10.32 -20.56
C GLN A 51 -10.03 10.37 -22.02
N PRO A 52 -10.93 10.28 -23.02
CA PRO A 52 -10.56 10.14 -24.43
C PRO A 52 -9.70 11.29 -24.98
N LYS A 53 -9.80 12.48 -24.38
CA LYS A 53 -9.12 13.68 -24.86
C LYS A 53 -7.64 13.74 -24.52
N ASN A 54 -7.21 13.11 -23.42
CA ASN A 54 -5.87 13.32 -22.85
C ASN A 54 -5.07 12.03 -22.66
N ALA A 55 -5.60 10.87 -23.09
CA ALA A 55 -5.02 9.55 -22.78
C ALA A 55 -4.74 9.35 -21.28
N THR A 56 -5.54 9.99 -20.43
CA THR A 56 -5.51 9.86 -18.96
C THR A 56 -6.74 9.07 -18.49
N TYR A 57 -6.74 8.71 -17.22
CA TYR A 57 -7.89 8.10 -16.55
C TYR A 57 -8.22 8.93 -15.33
N GLN A 58 -9.50 9.07 -15.00
CA GLN A 58 -9.86 9.47 -13.64
C GLN A 58 -9.89 8.22 -12.76
N LEU A 59 -9.47 8.36 -11.50
CA LEU A 59 -9.33 7.23 -10.58
C LEU A 59 -9.79 7.62 -9.18
N ARG A 60 -10.62 6.77 -8.60
CA ARG A 60 -11.12 6.85 -7.22
C ARG A 60 -10.93 5.51 -6.52
N TRP A 61 -10.75 5.54 -5.21
CA TRP A 61 -10.59 4.33 -4.39
C TRP A 61 -11.54 4.34 -3.23
N PHE A 62 -12.12 3.19 -2.96
CA PHE A 62 -13.05 2.99 -1.87
C PHE A 62 -12.60 1.79 -1.05
N THR A 63 -12.49 1.99 0.26
CA THR A 63 -12.48 0.88 1.22
C THR A 63 -13.92 0.43 1.45
N PRO A 64 -14.16 -0.67 2.18
CA PRO A 64 -15.52 -1.03 2.61
C PRO A 64 -16.22 0.05 3.45
N ALA A 65 -15.46 0.96 4.06
CA ALA A 65 -15.98 1.99 4.97
C ALA A 65 -16.13 3.39 4.34
N GLY A 66 -15.47 3.68 3.21
CA GLY A 66 -15.49 5.02 2.64
C GLY A 66 -14.56 5.21 1.44
N GLU A 67 -14.74 6.31 0.72
CA GLU A 67 -13.75 6.81 -0.24
C GLU A 67 -12.50 7.32 0.48
N ILE A 68 -11.32 7.04 -0.09
CA ILE A 68 -10.04 7.54 0.41
C ILE A 68 -9.32 8.36 -0.66
N ASP A 69 -8.47 9.28 -0.21
CA ASP A 69 -7.84 10.27 -1.12
C ASP A 69 -6.60 9.75 -1.84
N LEU A 70 -5.97 8.67 -1.36
CA LEU A 70 -4.73 8.12 -1.92
C LEU A 70 -4.58 6.62 -1.61
N CYS A 71 -4.41 5.80 -2.64
CA CYS A 71 -4.08 4.38 -2.49
C CYS A 71 -2.99 3.92 -3.47
N GLY A 72 -1.84 3.49 -2.94
CA GLY A 72 -0.70 3.11 -3.77
C GLY A 72 -0.90 1.81 -4.55
N HIS A 73 -1.26 0.71 -3.87
CA HIS A 73 -1.33 -0.61 -4.48
C HIS A 73 -2.50 -0.73 -5.49
N ALA A 74 -3.66 -0.12 -5.19
CA ALA A 74 -4.80 -0.13 -6.10
C ALA A 74 -4.55 0.76 -7.34
N THR A 75 -3.75 1.82 -7.21
CA THR A 75 -3.26 2.60 -8.36
C THR A 75 -2.31 1.78 -9.23
N LEU A 76 -1.35 1.08 -8.61
CA LEU A 76 -0.43 0.18 -9.31
C LEU A 76 -1.21 -0.93 -10.05
N ALA A 77 -2.19 -1.55 -9.38
CA ALA A 77 -3.09 -2.54 -9.96
C ALA A 77 -3.87 -1.98 -11.15
N THR A 78 -4.37 -0.74 -11.06
CA THR A 78 -5.08 -0.09 -12.16
C THR A 78 -4.15 0.16 -13.35
N GLY A 79 -2.92 0.62 -13.11
CA GLY A 79 -1.91 0.76 -14.15
C GLY A 79 -1.57 -0.56 -14.83
N PHE A 80 -1.45 -1.64 -14.06
CA PHE A 80 -1.31 -3.01 -14.59
C PHE A 80 -2.49 -3.39 -15.50
N ILE A 81 -3.73 -3.14 -15.10
CA ILE A 81 -4.89 -3.45 -15.93
C ILE A 81 -4.88 -2.65 -17.23
N VAL A 82 -4.64 -1.35 -17.17
CA VAL A 82 -4.59 -0.50 -18.36
C VAL A 82 -3.52 -1.01 -19.33
N MET A 83 -2.28 -1.23 -18.86
CA MET A 83 -1.14 -1.59 -19.72
C MET A 83 -1.10 -3.05 -20.18
N ASN A 84 -2.01 -3.92 -19.74
CA ASN A 84 -2.05 -5.32 -20.19
C ASN A 84 -3.38 -5.72 -20.82
N PHE A 85 -4.49 -5.06 -20.49
CA PHE A 85 -5.83 -5.47 -20.93
C PHE A 85 -6.58 -4.39 -21.71
N ILE A 86 -6.13 -3.13 -21.68
CA ILE A 86 -6.83 -2.01 -22.34
C ILE A 86 -5.96 -1.40 -23.44
N ASP A 87 -4.76 -0.97 -23.09
CA ASP A 87 -3.77 -0.39 -24.00
C ASP A 87 -2.39 -1.02 -23.75
N SER A 88 -2.13 -2.15 -24.42
CA SER A 88 -0.87 -2.89 -24.27
C SER A 88 0.35 -2.18 -24.87
N ALA A 89 0.15 -1.11 -25.64
CA ALA A 89 1.24 -0.30 -26.17
C ALA A 89 1.73 0.72 -25.14
N ALA A 90 0.87 1.13 -24.20
CA ALA A 90 1.21 2.07 -23.14
C ALA A 90 2.35 1.54 -22.25
N GLN A 91 3.37 2.36 -22.04
CA GLN A 91 4.45 2.12 -21.07
C GLN A 91 4.26 2.92 -19.77
N GLN A 92 3.28 3.81 -19.75
CA GLN A 92 2.92 4.63 -18.61
C GLN A 92 1.46 5.03 -18.68
N VAL A 93 0.85 5.27 -17.52
CA VAL A 93 -0.53 5.74 -17.39
C VAL A 93 -0.58 6.82 -16.32
N ALA A 94 -1.30 7.91 -16.60
CA ALA A 94 -1.56 8.98 -15.65
C ALA A 94 -3.02 8.94 -15.18
N PHE A 95 -3.19 9.08 -13.88
CA PHE A 95 -4.47 9.04 -13.18
C PHE A 95 -4.75 10.40 -12.53
N GLU A 96 -5.87 11.01 -12.89
CA GLU A 96 -6.43 12.19 -12.23
C GLU A 96 -7.20 11.74 -10.98
N THR A 97 -6.78 12.21 -9.81
CA THR A 97 -7.29 11.76 -8.50
C THR A 97 -7.55 12.96 -7.60
N LYS A 98 -8.22 12.76 -6.44
CA LYS A 98 -8.38 13.81 -5.42
C LYS A 98 -7.04 14.36 -4.90
N SER A 99 -6.00 13.54 -4.91
CA SER A 99 -4.63 13.91 -4.50
C SER A 99 -3.77 14.47 -5.65
N GLY A 100 -4.40 14.83 -6.78
CA GLY A 100 -3.69 15.28 -7.99
C GLY A 100 -3.36 14.14 -8.94
N ILE A 101 -2.38 14.37 -9.82
CA ILE A 101 -2.00 13.39 -10.83
C ILE A 101 -1.05 12.35 -10.22
N LEU A 102 -1.41 11.08 -10.33
CA LEU A 102 -0.53 9.95 -10.03
C LEU A 102 -0.13 9.26 -11.33
N GLN A 103 1.11 8.79 -11.41
CA GLN A 103 1.63 8.12 -12.59
C GLN A 103 2.11 6.71 -12.25
N VAL A 104 1.74 5.76 -13.08
CA VAL A 104 2.29 4.39 -13.04
C VAL A 104 3.08 4.15 -14.31
N ARG A 105 4.31 3.64 -14.16
CA ARG A 105 5.21 3.29 -15.27
C ARG A 105 5.50 1.80 -15.26
N LYS A 106 5.54 1.19 -16.44
CA LYS A 106 6.03 -0.17 -16.63
C LYS A 106 7.55 -0.18 -16.68
N MET A 107 8.17 -1.04 -15.87
CA MET A 107 9.62 -1.18 -15.72
C MET A 107 9.99 -2.65 -15.92
N GLY A 108 10.05 -3.09 -17.19
CA GLY A 108 10.13 -4.51 -17.52
C GLY A 108 8.84 -5.22 -17.09
N ASP A 109 8.97 -6.19 -16.17
CA ASP A 109 7.83 -6.93 -15.62
C ASP A 109 7.18 -6.26 -14.39
N LYS A 110 7.78 -5.17 -13.89
CA LYS A 110 7.33 -4.43 -12.72
C LYS A 110 6.55 -3.17 -13.09
N TYR A 111 5.85 -2.64 -12.10
CA TYR A 111 5.13 -1.37 -12.17
C TYR A 111 5.64 -0.46 -11.06
N GLU A 112 5.98 0.77 -11.41
CA GLU A 112 6.44 1.80 -10.49
C GLU A 112 5.36 2.87 -10.34
N ILE A 113 5.03 3.22 -9.10
CA ILE A 113 4.21 4.38 -8.76
C ILE A 113 5.06 5.44 -8.07
N ASP A 114 4.81 6.69 -8.39
CA ASP A 114 5.41 7.85 -7.73
C ASP A 114 4.41 8.47 -6.74
N LEU A 115 4.82 8.62 -5.48
CA LEU A 115 4.01 9.09 -4.37
C LEU A 115 4.70 10.24 -3.61
N PRO A 116 3.95 11.09 -2.89
CA PRO A 116 4.57 12.09 -2.02
C PRO A 116 5.38 11.43 -0.91
N SER A 117 6.48 12.08 -0.51
CA SER A 117 7.21 11.75 0.72
C SER A 117 6.50 12.40 1.90
N PHE A 118 6.32 11.66 2.99
CA PHE A 118 5.67 12.17 4.19
C PHE A 118 6.68 12.53 5.27
N ALA A 119 6.51 13.72 5.85
CA ALA A 119 7.32 14.19 6.94
C ALA A 119 7.03 13.39 8.22
N LEU A 120 8.09 13.10 8.98
CA LEU A 120 8.04 12.45 10.28
C LEU A 120 8.71 13.35 11.32
N ASN A 121 8.03 13.57 12.44
CA ASN A 121 8.60 14.27 13.59
C ASN A 121 8.93 13.24 14.68
N PRO A 122 10.13 13.29 15.29
CA PRO A 122 10.46 12.42 16.42
C PRO A 122 9.43 12.58 17.56
N LEU A 123 8.94 11.46 18.06
CA LEU A 123 7.97 11.41 19.15
C LEU A 123 8.69 10.91 20.42
N ALA A 124 8.66 11.72 21.48
CA ALA A 124 9.35 11.37 22.73
C ALA A 124 8.75 10.11 23.37
N LEU A 125 9.57 9.12 23.69
CA LEU A 125 9.16 7.88 24.34
C LEU A 125 9.08 8.07 25.86
N THR A 126 8.03 8.74 26.33
CA THR A 126 7.70 8.80 27.76
C THR A 126 7.26 7.41 28.25
N LYS A 127 7.35 7.18 29.57
CA LYS A 127 6.90 5.92 30.18
C LYS A 127 5.47 5.56 29.77
N GLU A 128 4.55 6.51 29.87
CA GLU A 128 3.14 6.35 29.50
C GLU A 128 2.96 5.96 28.02
N ARG A 129 3.69 6.61 27.11
CA ARG A 129 3.60 6.30 25.68
C ARG A 129 4.17 4.92 25.34
N ILE A 130 5.27 4.54 25.99
CA ILE A 130 5.83 3.19 25.85
C ILE A 130 4.80 2.16 26.33
N GLU A 131 4.17 2.39 27.49
CA GLU A 131 3.13 1.50 28.03
C GLU A 131 1.91 1.39 27.09
N GLN A 132 1.46 2.51 26.51
CA GLN A 132 0.35 2.53 25.56
C GLN A 132 0.68 1.76 24.27
N ILE A 133 1.85 2.01 23.67
CA ILE A 133 2.28 1.30 22.45
C ILE A 133 2.49 -0.17 22.76
N TYR A 134 3.16 -0.51 23.86
CA TYR A 134 3.37 -1.90 24.29
C TYR A 134 2.04 -2.64 24.46
N ALA A 135 1.05 -2.00 25.09
CA ALA A 135 -0.27 -2.60 25.26
C ALA A 135 -0.97 -2.89 23.92
N ALA A 136 -0.69 -2.10 22.87
CA ALA A 136 -1.27 -2.23 21.54
C ALA A 136 -0.54 -3.22 20.62
N ILE A 137 0.80 -3.25 20.63
CA ILE A 137 1.59 -4.05 19.68
C ILE A 137 2.47 -5.14 20.34
N GLY A 138 2.48 -5.23 21.67
CA GLY A 138 3.23 -6.24 22.43
C GLY A 138 4.73 -5.99 22.56
N PHE A 139 5.26 -4.91 21.96
CA PHE A 139 6.67 -4.56 21.97
C PHE A 139 6.87 -3.07 22.27
N ALA A 140 7.95 -2.77 22.99
CA ALA A 140 8.36 -1.40 23.22
C ALA A 140 9.16 -0.91 22.01
N PRO A 141 8.80 0.24 21.40
CA PRO A 141 9.59 0.80 20.31
C PRO A 141 10.92 1.36 20.84
N ILE A 142 11.97 1.25 20.04
CA ILE A 142 13.26 1.91 20.30
C ILE A 142 13.24 3.37 19.82
N GLU A 143 12.41 3.66 18.80
CA GLU A 143 12.14 5.01 18.32
C GLU A 143 10.68 5.11 17.89
N ALA A 144 10.07 6.28 18.06
CA ALA A 144 8.75 6.57 17.52
C ALA A 144 8.76 7.90 16.78
N TYR A 145 7.93 7.99 15.75
CA TYR A 145 7.74 9.17 14.94
C TYR A 145 6.27 9.37 14.66
N LEU A 146 5.85 10.63 14.54
CA LEU A 146 4.49 10.99 14.16
C LEU A 146 4.52 11.91 12.93
N GLY A 147 3.80 11.50 11.89
CA GLY A 147 3.48 12.30 10.72
C GLY A 147 1.96 12.32 10.53
N ARG A 148 1.50 11.89 9.35
CA ARG A 148 0.10 11.47 9.19
C ARG A 148 -0.20 10.23 10.05
N ASP A 149 0.75 9.31 10.07
CA ASP A 149 0.66 8.02 10.76
C ASP A 149 1.72 7.93 11.85
N LEU A 150 1.47 7.06 12.83
CA LEU A 150 2.44 6.68 13.84
C LEU A 150 3.40 5.64 13.24
N VAL A 151 4.71 5.89 13.37
CA VAL A 151 5.75 4.93 12.99
C VAL A 151 6.55 4.53 14.22
N CYS A 152 6.54 3.24 14.54
CA CYS A 152 7.28 2.62 15.63
C CYS A 152 8.44 1.80 15.08
N VAL A 153 9.68 2.21 15.37
CA VAL A 153 10.87 1.41 15.06
C VAL A 153 11.08 0.41 16.20
N LEU A 154 11.10 -0.87 15.87
CA LEU A 154 11.34 -1.98 16.79
C LEU A 154 12.82 -2.41 16.73
N GLU A 155 13.22 -3.25 17.69
CA GLU A 155 14.63 -3.65 17.85
C GLU A 155 15.14 -4.48 16.67
N ASN A 156 14.30 -5.38 16.13
CA ASN A 156 14.68 -6.32 15.08
C ASN A 156 13.47 -6.81 14.27
N GLU A 157 13.75 -7.47 13.15
CA GLU A 157 12.74 -8.04 12.25
C GLU A 157 11.84 -9.07 12.94
N GLN A 158 12.38 -9.86 13.87
CA GLN A 158 11.61 -10.87 14.60
C GLN A 158 10.45 -10.25 15.39
N GLN A 159 10.68 -9.12 16.07
CA GLN A 159 9.60 -8.39 16.77
C GLN A 159 8.51 -7.89 15.82
N VAL A 160 8.87 -7.46 14.61
CA VAL A 160 7.88 -7.06 13.58
C VAL A 160 7.03 -8.25 13.16
N ARG A 161 7.67 -9.39 12.89
CA ARG A 161 6.98 -10.62 12.46
C ARG A 161 6.08 -11.21 13.54
N ASP A 162 6.56 -11.23 14.79
CA ASP A 162 5.85 -11.84 15.92
C ASP A 162 4.76 -10.96 16.54
N CYS A 163 4.64 -9.70 16.09
CA CYS A 163 3.64 -8.78 16.62
C CYS A 163 2.21 -9.34 16.50
N THR A 164 1.50 -9.40 17.62
CA THR A 164 0.08 -9.74 17.67
C THR A 164 -0.70 -8.53 18.18
N PRO A 165 -1.09 -7.60 17.30
CA PRO A 165 -1.66 -6.32 17.72
C PRO A 165 -3.07 -6.48 18.30
N ASP A 166 -3.35 -5.74 19.37
CA ASP A 166 -4.69 -5.52 19.88
C ASP A 166 -5.34 -4.34 19.13
N MET A 167 -6.18 -4.66 18.15
CA MET A 167 -6.75 -3.65 17.26
C MET A 167 -7.60 -2.61 17.99
N SER A 168 -8.20 -2.95 19.14
CA SER A 168 -8.96 -1.99 19.94
C SER A 168 -8.05 -0.91 20.53
N LYS A 169 -6.84 -1.27 20.93
CA LYS A 169 -5.84 -0.32 21.43
C LYS A 169 -5.10 0.40 20.31
N VAL A 170 -4.88 -0.26 19.16
CA VAL A 170 -4.33 0.42 17.97
C VAL A 170 -5.25 1.57 17.52
N LEU A 171 -6.57 1.42 17.64
CA LEU A 171 -7.54 2.51 17.38
C LEU A 171 -7.32 3.73 18.27
N GLU A 172 -6.76 3.56 19.47
CA GLU A 172 -6.53 4.64 20.43
C GLU A 172 -5.19 5.36 20.22
N LEU A 173 -4.28 4.82 19.41
CA LEU A 173 -2.98 5.42 19.13
C LEU A 173 -3.11 6.71 18.30
N GLU A 174 -2.13 7.62 18.42
CA GLU A 174 -2.02 8.82 17.58
C GLU A 174 -1.82 8.46 16.09
N GLY A 175 -2.17 9.37 15.18
CA GLY A 175 -2.06 9.17 13.73
C GLY A 175 -3.25 8.43 13.09
N VAL A 176 -3.29 8.31 11.76
CA VAL A 176 -4.39 7.62 11.06
C VAL A 176 -4.13 6.10 11.03
N LEU A 177 -2.91 5.69 10.71
CA LEU A 177 -2.44 4.31 10.79
C LEU A 177 -1.31 4.16 11.83
N CYS A 178 -1.02 2.91 12.21
CA CYS A 178 0.17 2.54 12.95
C CYS A 178 1.05 1.63 12.10
N HIS A 179 2.30 2.03 11.86
CA HIS A 179 3.31 1.24 11.18
C HIS A 179 4.37 0.80 12.17
N ILE A 180 4.66 -0.50 12.20
CA ILE A 180 5.84 -1.02 12.90
C ILE A 180 6.91 -1.35 11.87
N THR A 181 8.16 -1.08 12.19
CA THR A 181 9.28 -1.34 11.26
C THR A 181 10.57 -1.67 12.00
N ALA A 182 11.45 -2.42 11.36
CA ALA A 182 12.79 -2.69 11.85
C ALA A 182 13.75 -2.83 10.68
N ARG A 183 15.05 -2.85 10.97
CA ARG A 183 16.07 -3.20 9.98
C ARG A 183 15.80 -4.63 9.51
N GLY A 184 15.89 -4.85 8.20
CA GLY A 184 15.71 -6.19 7.64
C GLY A 184 16.94 -7.07 7.88
N ASP A 185 16.65 -8.35 8.07
CA ASP A 185 17.60 -9.44 8.15
C ASP A 185 17.66 -10.20 6.82
N SER A 186 18.68 -11.06 6.67
CA SER A 186 18.80 -11.96 5.54
C SER A 186 17.76 -13.08 5.63
N ILE A 187 16.79 -13.12 4.71
CA ILE A 187 15.86 -14.26 4.61
C ILE A 187 16.16 -15.10 3.36
N LYS A 188 15.91 -16.42 3.47
CA LYS A 188 15.91 -17.28 2.28
C LYS A 188 14.69 -16.94 1.44
N SER A 189 14.91 -16.60 0.18
CA SER A 189 13.82 -16.46 -0.77
C SER A 189 13.20 -17.83 -1.07
N GLU A 190 11.87 -17.90 -1.12
CA GLU A 190 11.18 -19.10 -1.64
C GLU A 190 11.26 -19.19 -3.17
N SER A 191 11.40 -18.05 -3.86
CA SER A 191 11.37 -17.96 -5.33
C SER A 191 12.76 -17.88 -5.97
N THR A 192 13.81 -17.59 -5.19
CA THR A 192 15.19 -17.56 -5.69
C THR A 192 16.09 -18.43 -4.81
N GLN A 193 17.08 -19.14 -5.39
CA GLN A 193 18.04 -19.95 -4.64
C GLN A 193 19.02 -19.12 -3.77
N GLY A 194 18.74 -17.82 -3.55
CA GLY A 194 19.60 -16.88 -2.85
C GLY A 194 18.98 -16.35 -1.54
N LEU A 195 19.82 -15.74 -0.71
CA LEU A 195 19.39 -14.90 0.40
C LEU A 195 18.94 -13.55 -0.17
N LEU A 196 17.70 -13.16 0.12
CA LEU A 196 17.24 -11.79 -0.08
C LEU A 196 17.50 -11.02 1.22
N ASN A 197 18.29 -9.96 1.12
CA ASN A 197 18.54 -9.06 2.23
C ASN A 197 17.63 -7.85 2.06
N PHE A 198 16.57 -7.79 2.87
CA PHE A 198 15.74 -6.60 2.95
C PHE A 198 16.45 -5.54 3.77
N ASP A 199 16.29 -4.28 3.39
CA ASP A 199 16.85 -3.15 4.11
C ASP A 199 16.01 -2.80 5.33
N CYS A 200 14.70 -2.95 5.18
CA CYS A 200 13.75 -2.82 6.26
C CYS A 200 12.59 -3.78 6.07
N VAL A 201 12.00 -4.14 7.21
CA VAL A 201 10.72 -4.84 7.27
C VAL A 201 9.68 -3.96 7.94
N SER A 202 8.42 -4.18 7.59
CA SER A 202 7.32 -3.44 8.20
C SER A 202 6.03 -4.26 8.30
N ARG A 203 5.10 -3.78 9.13
CA ARG A 203 3.67 -4.12 9.09
C ARG A 203 2.86 -2.86 9.33
N SER A 204 1.64 -2.82 8.79
CA SER A 204 0.79 -1.64 8.82
C SER A 204 -0.61 -1.98 9.31
N PHE A 205 -1.07 -1.31 10.35
CA PHE A 205 -2.36 -1.52 10.99
C PHE A 205 -3.25 -0.31 10.77
N ALA A 206 -4.45 -0.53 10.25
CA ALA A 206 -5.35 0.53 9.78
C ALA A 206 -6.79 0.45 10.33
N PRO A 207 -7.01 0.09 11.62
CA PRO A 207 -8.36 -0.20 12.08
C PRO A 207 -9.30 1.00 12.01
N LYS A 208 -8.77 2.25 11.98
CA LYS A 208 -9.55 3.49 11.76
C LYS A 208 -10.18 3.58 10.37
N HIS A 209 -9.73 2.76 9.41
CA HIS A 209 -10.32 2.61 8.07
C HIS A 209 -11.14 1.33 7.91
N GLY A 210 -11.41 0.60 9.00
CA GLY A 210 -12.12 -0.68 8.94
C GLY A 210 -11.27 -1.85 8.42
N VAL A 211 -9.97 -1.63 8.21
CA VAL A 211 -9.01 -2.66 7.79
C VAL A 211 -8.09 -2.98 8.97
N SER A 212 -8.14 -4.22 9.48
CA SER A 212 -7.32 -4.59 10.64
C SER A 212 -5.82 -4.45 10.35
N GLU A 213 -5.32 -5.16 9.35
CA GLU A 213 -3.95 -5.09 8.87
C GLU A 213 -3.95 -4.94 7.35
N ASP A 214 -3.26 -3.91 6.86
CA ASP A 214 -3.06 -3.67 5.43
C ASP A 214 -1.94 -4.61 4.93
N PRO A 215 -2.18 -5.48 3.92
CA PRO A 215 -1.17 -6.42 3.44
C PRO A 215 0.12 -5.78 2.93
N VAL A 216 0.00 -4.71 2.12
CA VAL A 216 1.13 -3.92 1.58
C VAL A 216 0.71 -2.46 1.45
N CYS A 217 1.19 -1.63 2.37
CA CYS A 217 0.74 -0.25 2.52
C CYS A 217 1.67 0.71 1.79
N GLY A 218 1.33 1.07 0.55
CA GLY A 218 2.12 2.04 -0.23
C GLY A 218 2.23 3.40 0.47
N SER A 219 1.15 3.86 1.10
CA SER A 219 1.17 5.13 1.83
C SER A 219 1.95 5.06 3.15
N GLY A 220 2.06 3.88 3.78
CA GLY A 220 3.01 3.65 4.86
C GLY A 220 4.46 3.81 4.40
N HIS A 221 4.78 3.36 3.19
CA HIS A 221 6.12 3.52 2.61
C HIS A 221 6.47 4.98 2.26
N CYS A 222 5.49 5.87 2.13
CA CYS A 222 5.75 7.33 2.07
C CYS A 222 6.42 7.86 3.35
N HIS A 223 6.23 7.20 4.50
CA HIS A 223 6.96 7.49 5.75
C HIS A 223 8.23 6.65 5.88
N LEU A 224 8.16 5.35 5.57
CA LEU A 224 9.24 4.40 5.85
C LEU A 224 10.46 4.57 4.92
N VAL A 225 10.24 4.88 3.64
CA VAL A 225 11.33 5.03 2.67
C VAL A 225 12.27 6.18 3.03
N PRO A 226 11.82 7.43 3.28
CA PRO A 226 12.73 8.50 3.68
C PRO A 226 13.39 8.23 5.05
N LEU A 227 12.68 7.59 5.98
CA LEU A 227 13.22 7.21 7.28
C LEU A 227 14.42 6.25 7.14
N TRP A 228 14.22 5.14 6.41
CA TRP A 228 15.26 4.12 6.22
C TRP A 228 16.37 4.58 5.27
N SER A 229 16.04 5.37 4.25
CA SER A 229 17.01 6.04 3.37
C SER A 229 18.03 6.84 4.18
N LYS A 230 17.53 7.69 5.08
CA LYS A 230 18.38 8.50 5.98
C LYS A 230 19.19 7.64 6.95
N LYS A 231 18.56 6.63 7.58
CA LYS A 231 19.24 5.75 8.56
C LYS A 231 20.35 4.92 7.94
N LEU A 232 20.16 4.46 6.69
CA LEU A 232 21.10 3.59 5.98
C LEU A 232 22.07 4.37 5.08
N GLY A 233 21.84 5.68 4.87
CA GLY A 233 22.66 6.51 3.99
C GLY A 233 22.54 6.12 2.52
N LYS A 234 21.37 5.65 2.08
CA LYS A 234 21.16 5.17 0.71
C LYS A 234 19.76 5.49 0.17
N ALA A 235 19.68 5.89 -1.11
CA ALA A 235 18.41 6.27 -1.73
C ALA A 235 17.54 5.07 -2.16
N GLN A 236 18.14 3.92 -2.49
CA GLN A 236 17.42 2.72 -2.91
C GLN A 236 17.19 1.82 -1.69
N ILE A 237 15.92 1.50 -1.42
CA ILE A 237 15.48 0.70 -0.28
C ILE A 237 14.70 -0.50 -0.81
N LEU A 238 15.18 -1.72 -0.53
CA LEU A 238 14.41 -2.93 -0.75
C LEU A 238 13.65 -3.24 0.54
N ALA A 239 12.34 -3.04 0.52
CA ALA A 239 11.47 -3.21 1.68
C ALA A 239 10.64 -4.49 1.58
N TYR A 240 10.35 -5.08 2.74
CA TYR A 240 9.39 -6.19 2.85
C TYR A 240 8.30 -5.88 3.88
N GLN A 241 7.04 -5.88 3.45
CA GLN A 241 5.93 -5.78 4.38
C GLN A 241 5.52 -7.19 4.82
N ALA A 242 5.87 -7.55 6.06
CA ALA A 242 5.72 -8.87 6.65
C ALA A 242 4.31 -9.14 7.19
N SER A 243 3.29 -8.76 6.44
CA SER A 243 1.91 -9.18 6.71
C SER A 243 1.75 -10.68 6.46
N LYS A 244 0.59 -11.25 6.78
CA LYS A 244 0.28 -12.67 6.45
C LYS A 244 0.43 -13.00 4.95
N ARG A 245 0.22 -12.03 4.06
CA ARG A 245 0.37 -12.20 2.61
C ARG A 245 1.78 -11.92 2.12
N GLY A 246 2.51 -11.05 2.83
CA GLY A 246 3.83 -10.60 2.44
C GLY A 246 3.82 -9.70 1.21
N GLY A 247 4.80 -8.81 1.07
CA GLY A 247 4.96 -8.03 -0.15
C GLY A 247 6.34 -7.41 -0.24
N VAL A 248 6.91 -7.43 -1.44
CA VAL A 248 8.22 -6.85 -1.73
C VAL A 248 8.04 -5.54 -2.47
N LEU A 249 8.71 -4.49 -1.99
CA LEU A 249 8.73 -3.18 -2.63
C LEU A 249 10.17 -2.77 -2.93
N GLU A 250 10.40 -2.42 -4.19
CA GLU A 250 11.63 -1.75 -4.62
C GLU A 250 11.40 -0.25 -4.58
N CYS A 251 11.95 0.38 -3.54
CA CYS A 251 11.68 1.77 -3.24
C CYS A 251 12.87 2.66 -3.59
N ARG A 252 12.56 3.92 -3.92
CA ARG A 252 13.55 4.98 -4.08
C ARG A 252 13.10 6.25 -3.37
N ASP A 253 13.96 6.77 -2.52
CA ASP A 253 13.83 8.11 -1.94
C ASP A 253 14.31 9.15 -2.96
N ASN A 254 13.39 9.99 -3.44
CA ASN A 254 13.65 11.09 -4.36
C ASN A 254 13.53 12.45 -3.63
N GLY A 255 13.68 12.47 -2.31
CA GLY A 255 13.54 13.66 -1.46
C GLY A 255 12.07 13.98 -1.16
N ALA A 256 11.48 14.89 -1.92
CA ALA A 256 10.07 15.29 -1.73
C ALA A 256 9.07 14.21 -2.16
N ARG A 257 9.53 13.17 -2.85
CA ARG A 257 8.73 12.08 -3.41
C ARG A 257 9.42 10.74 -3.19
N VAL A 258 8.64 9.67 -3.27
CA VAL A 258 9.11 8.29 -3.21
C VAL A 258 8.60 7.53 -4.42
N SER A 259 9.47 6.73 -5.04
CA SER A 259 9.05 5.72 -6.01
C SER A 259 8.85 4.40 -5.29
N LEU A 260 7.75 3.70 -5.56
CA LEU A 260 7.52 2.33 -5.12
C LEU A 260 7.29 1.45 -6.35
N ALA A 261 8.13 0.43 -6.52
CA ALA A 261 8.00 -0.53 -7.61
C ALA A 261 7.71 -1.94 -7.09
N GLY A 262 6.92 -2.70 -7.84
CA GLY A 262 6.63 -4.09 -7.55
C GLY A 262 5.99 -4.81 -8.72
N ASN A 263 5.93 -6.13 -8.61
CA ASN A 263 5.17 -6.97 -9.54
C ASN A 263 3.66 -6.85 -9.25
N ALA A 264 2.84 -7.20 -10.23
CA ALA A 264 1.40 -7.32 -10.07
C ALA A 264 0.93 -8.58 -10.81
N VAL A 265 0.05 -9.35 -10.17
CA VAL A 265 -0.48 -10.60 -10.74
C VAL A 265 -2.00 -10.54 -10.80
N LEU A 266 -2.56 -10.90 -11.95
CA LEU A 266 -4.00 -11.05 -12.10
C LEU A 266 -4.46 -12.31 -11.33
N TYR A 267 -5.34 -12.13 -10.36
CA TYR A 267 -6.00 -13.23 -9.65
C TYR A 267 -7.28 -13.69 -10.38
N SER A 268 -8.14 -12.74 -10.78
CA SER A 268 -9.39 -13.08 -11.46
C SER A 268 -9.91 -11.95 -12.36
N THR A 269 -10.67 -12.33 -13.39
CA THR A 269 -11.47 -11.42 -14.24
C THR A 269 -12.94 -11.76 -14.09
N ASN A 270 -13.78 -10.78 -13.77
CA ASN A 270 -15.20 -10.98 -13.55
C ASN A 270 -16.03 -9.86 -14.17
N THR A 271 -17.33 -10.10 -14.34
CA THR A 271 -18.30 -9.09 -14.74
C THR A 271 -19.30 -8.85 -13.62
N ILE A 272 -19.38 -7.62 -13.12
CA ILE A 272 -20.41 -7.21 -12.14
C ILE A 272 -21.72 -7.00 -12.90
N ALA A 273 -22.75 -7.75 -12.52
CA ALA A 273 -24.11 -7.60 -13.04
C ALA A 273 -24.80 -6.45 -12.32
N LEU A 274 -24.86 -5.28 -12.97
CA LEU A 274 -25.57 -4.12 -12.46
C LEU A 274 -26.92 -4.02 -13.16
N GLU A 275 -28.01 -4.03 -12.39
CA GLU A 275 -29.34 -3.75 -12.92
C GLU A 275 -29.48 -2.23 -13.10
N ASN A 276 -29.50 -1.75 -14.34
CA ASN A 276 -29.70 -0.34 -14.74
C ASN A 276 -28.55 0.65 -14.38
N ALA A 277 -27.29 0.32 -14.72
CA ALA A 277 -26.15 1.26 -14.62
C ALA A 277 -26.00 2.19 -15.83
#